data_AF-A0A2I1BYW3-F1
#
_entry.id   AF-A0A2I1BYW3-F1
#
_cell.length_a   1.000
_cell.length_b   1.000
_cell.length_c   1.000
_cell.angle_alpha   90.00
_cell.angle_beta   90.00
_cell.angle_gamma   90.00
#
_symmetry.space_group_name_H-M   'P 1'
#
loop_
_entity.id
_entity.type
_entity.pdbx_description
1 polymer ?
#
loop_
_entity_poly.entity_id
_entity_poly.type
_entity_poly.pdbx_seq_one_letter_code
_entity_poly.pdbx_strand_id
1 'polypeptide(L)'
;MSAFSVAQLAIYSVLVCPAVYLTLYHHRRGLLGWGYLLAFCILKITGGALSIHSSSSGAKIISSVGISPLLLALDGILHEARAYRTPNLNKRSEYAFMTFVHVVVATGVAMVGTGAGGLAGKNPKASDQTNLEVGMALLEACWAILTVWALWTLKDCSEKTIPGMKEGNMLLHGVLLATAFVGIRVTYGLIAESTQKRNLNPVAGSLGIRTVLGLLPELITSLILMFVGFRTRHIGGYNRRMVQTGET
;
A
#
# COMPACT_ATOMS: atom_id res chain seq x y z
N MET A 1 -7.78 -8.07 -25.83
CA MET A 1 -6.85 -8.09 -24.67
C MET A 1 -6.15 -6.74 -24.59
N SER A 2 -6.18 -6.05 -23.46
CA SER A 2 -5.46 -4.78 -23.34
C SER A 2 -4.00 -5.06 -22.96
N ALA A 3 -3.03 -4.48 -23.69
CA ALA A 3 -1.60 -4.64 -23.39
C ALA A 3 -1.26 -4.25 -21.94
N PHE A 4 -2.02 -3.30 -21.38
CA PHE A 4 -1.96 -2.89 -19.99
C PHE A 4 -2.24 -4.06 -19.02
N SER A 5 -3.33 -4.80 -19.21
CA SER A 5 -3.70 -5.91 -18.31
C SER A 5 -2.68 -7.05 -18.36
N VAL A 6 -2.12 -7.32 -19.55
CA VAL A 6 -1.07 -8.34 -19.74
C VAL A 6 0.23 -7.91 -19.05
N ALA A 7 0.65 -6.65 -19.21
CA ALA A 7 1.84 -6.12 -18.56
C ALA A 7 1.70 -6.16 -17.03
N GLN A 8 0.57 -5.71 -16.48
CA GLN A 8 0.29 -5.78 -15.05
C GLN A 8 0.37 -7.23 -14.55
N LEU A 9 -0.28 -8.17 -15.23
CA LEU A 9 -0.25 -9.58 -14.85
C LEU A 9 1.18 -10.13 -14.86
N ALA A 10 1.95 -9.90 -15.92
CA ALA A 10 3.32 -10.40 -16.05
C ALA A 10 4.24 -9.84 -14.96
N ILE A 11 4.22 -8.52 -14.75
CA ILE A 11 5.07 -7.84 -13.77
C ILE A 11 4.77 -8.33 -12.34
N TYR A 12 3.50 -8.31 -11.93
CA TYR A 12 3.14 -8.70 -10.56
C TYR A 12 3.27 -10.20 -10.31
N SER A 13 3.17 -11.05 -11.35
CA SER A 13 3.48 -12.49 -11.24
C SER A 13 4.94 -12.73 -10.90
N VAL A 14 5.86 -11.91 -11.43
CA VAL A 14 7.29 -11.99 -11.04
C VAL A 14 7.50 -11.43 -9.64
N LEU A 15 6.83 -10.32 -9.30
CA LEU A 15 6.97 -9.65 -7.99
C LEU A 15 6.33 -10.41 -6.82
N VAL A 16 5.44 -11.37 -7.07
CA VAL A 16 4.85 -12.18 -5.99
C VAL A 16 5.91 -13.04 -5.29
N CYS A 17 6.88 -13.58 -6.03
CA CYS A 17 7.97 -14.40 -5.46
C CYS A 17 8.81 -13.63 -4.42
N PRO A 18 9.37 -12.44 -4.73
CA PRO A 18 10.09 -11.66 -3.74
C PRO A 18 9.16 -11.16 -2.61
N ALA A 19 7.89 -10.85 -2.89
CA ALA A 19 6.93 -10.49 -1.84
C ALA A 19 6.74 -11.62 -0.82
N VAL A 20 6.48 -12.85 -1.28
CA VAL A 20 6.37 -14.04 -0.41
C VAL A 20 7.64 -14.23 0.42
N TYR A 21 8.80 -14.13 -0.22
CA TYR A 21 10.08 -14.24 0.48
C TYR A 21 10.20 -13.22 1.62
N LEU A 22 9.89 -11.94 1.36
CA LEU A 22 9.98 -10.88 2.37
C LEU A 22 8.98 -11.09 3.52
N THR A 23 7.75 -11.52 3.21
CA THR A 23 6.74 -11.85 4.23
C THR A 23 7.24 -12.93 5.20
N LEU A 24 7.90 -13.97 4.67
CA LEU A 24 8.45 -15.05 5.49
C LEU A 24 9.67 -14.59 6.30
N TYR A 25 10.54 -13.75 5.73
CA TYR A 25 11.79 -13.33 6.37
C TYR A 25 11.63 -12.29 7.47
N HIS A 26 10.68 -11.37 7.37
CA HIS A 26 10.49 -10.32 8.38
C HIS A 26 9.67 -10.78 9.62
N HIS A 27 9.13 -12.01 9.59
CA HIS A 27 8.47 -12.69 10.71
C HIS A 27 7.42 -11.78 11.41
N ARG A 28 7.20 -11.95 12.73
CA ARG A 28 6.09 -11.33 13.48
C ARG A 28 6.06 -9.79 13.46
N ARG A 29 7.21 -9.11 13.35
CA ARG A 29 7.27 -7.64 13.41
C ARG A 29 6.94 -6.98 12.07
N GLY A 30 7.30 -7.61 10.96
CA GLY A 30 6.97 -7.10 9.61
C GLY A 30 5.79 -7.79 8.94
N LEU A 31 5.20 -8.84 9.53
CA LEU A 31 4.15 -9.65 8.88
C LEU A 31 3.01 -8.81 8.32
N LEU A 32 2.59 -7.76 9.03
CA LEU A 32 1.53 -6.87 8.57
C LEU A 32 1.96 -6.12 7.30
N GLY A 33 3.10 -5.42 7.33
CA GLY A 33 3.59 -4.64 6.19
C GLY A 33 3.84 -5.50 4.93
N TRP A 34 4.64 -6.55 5.08
CA TRP A 34 5.00 -7.42 3.95
C TRP A 34 3.85 -8.33 3.51
N GLY A 35 2.97 -8.72 4.43
CA GLY A 35 1.75 -9.48 4.12
C GLY A 35 0.77 -8.65 3.28
N TYR A 36 0.60 -7.36 3.61
CA TYR A 36 -0.21 -6.47 2.78
C TYR A 36 0.43 -6.16 1.42
N LEU A 37 1.76 -6.10 1.31
CA LEU A 37 2.45 -6.01 0.02
C LEU A 37 2.24 -7.26 -0.84
N LEU A 38 2.22 -8.45 -0.23
CA LEU A 38 1.86 -9.69 -0.90
C LEU A 38 0.40 -9.67 -1.35
N ALA A 39 -0.53 -9.26 -0.48
CA ALA A 39 -1.95 -9.12 -0.82
C ALA A 39 -2.16 -8.14 -1.99
N PHE A 40 -1.41 -7.04 -2.02
CA PHE A 40 -1.38 -6.10 -3.13
C PHE A 40 -0.99 -6.79 -4.45
N CYS A 41 0.11 -7.55 -4.46
CA CYS A 41 0.56 -8.27 -5.65
C CYS A 41 -0.48 -9.28 -6.14
N ILE A 42 -1.08 -10.07 -5.23
CA ILE A 42 -2.13 -11.05 -5.56
C ILE A 42 -3.35 -10.35 -6.16
N LEU A 43 -3.77 -9.23 -5.57
CA LEU A 43 -4.90 -8.44 -6.07
C LEU A 43 -4.62 -7.91 -7.48
N LYS A 44 -3.39 -7.47 -7.78
CA LYS A 44 -2.99 -7.02 -9.12
C LYS A 44 -2.96 -8.14 -10.15
N ILE A 45 -2.47 -9.32 -9.79
CA ILE A 45 -2.52 -10.53 -10.64
C ILE A 45 -3.97 -10.87 -10.95
N THR A 46 -4.81 -10.95 -9.92
CA THR A 46 -6.24 -11.29 -10.05
C THR A 46 -6.98 -10.28 -10.92
N GLY A 47 -6.75 -8.98 -10.70
CA GLY A 47 -7.34 -7.91 -11.50
C GLY A 47 -6.91 -7.96 -12.98
N GLY A 48 -5.63 -8.24 -13.23
CA GLY A 48 -5.10 -8.41 -14.58
C GLY A 48 -5.72 -9.62 -15.30
N ALA A 49 -5.75 -10.77 -14.61
CA ALA A 49 -6.35 -12.01 -15.13
C ALA A 49 -7.85 -11.85 -15.42
N LEU A 50 -8.61 -11.26 -14.50
CA LEU A 50 -10.04 -10.99 -14.71
C LEU A 50 -10.25 -10.07 -15.91
N SER A 51 -9.48 -8.99 -16.01
CA SER A 51 -9.59 -8.04 -17.13
C SER A 51 -9.26 -8.67 -18.50
N ILE A 52 -8.46 -9.74 -18.54
CA ILE A 52 -8.14 -10.47 -19.77
C ILE A 52 -9.27 -11.43 -20.15
N HIS A 53 -9.81 -12.15 -19.17
CA HIS A 53 -10.82 -13.19 -19.40
C HIS A 53 -12.25 -12.64 -19.52
N SER A 54 -12.57 -11.54 -18.83
CA SER A 54 -13.90 -10.93 -18.84
C SER A 54 -13.86 -9.44 -18.49
N SER A 55 -14.59 -8.60 -19.23
CA SER A 55 -14.86 -7.21 -18.83
C SER A 55 -15.94 -7.14 -17.73
N SER A 56 -15.88 -8.03 -16.74
CA SER A 56 -16.88 -8.16 -15.68
C SER A 56 -16.83 -6.98 -14.71
N SER A 57 -17.95 -6.72 -14.02
CA SER A 57 -18.03 -5.72 -12.94
C SER A 57 -16.95 -5.95 -11.87
N GLY A 58 -16.52 -7.20 -11.66
CA GLY A 58 -15.43 -7.56 -10.77
C GLY A 58 -14.08 -6.94 -11.15
N ALA A 59 -13.75 -6.86 -12.44
CA ALA A 59 -12.50 -6.23 -12.89
C ALA A 59 -12.48 -4.72 -12.59
N LYS A 60 -13.64 -4.05 -12.69
CA LYS A 60 -13.80 -2.64 -12.32
C LYS A 60 -13.63 -2.44 -10.82
N ILE A 61 -14.31 -3.25 -10.00
CA ILE A 61 -14.21 -3.18 -8.53
C ILE A 61 -12.76 -3.39 -8.06
N ILE A 62 -12.07 -4.42 -8.58
CA ILE A 62 -10.68 -4.71 -8.20
C ILE A 62 -9.75 -3.57 -8.60
N SER A 63 -9.98 -2.94 -9.76
CA SER A 63 -9.16 -1.82 -10.23
C SER A 63 -9.28 -0.60 -9.31
N SER A 64 -10.46 -0.36 -8.73
CA SER A 64 -10.71 0.76 -7.80
C SER A 64 -10.22 0.46 -6.38
N VAL A 65 -10.32 -0.78 -5.90
CA VAL A 65 -9.94 -1.19 -4.53
C VAL A 65 -8.44 -1.43 -4.37
N GLY A 66 -7.70 -1.58 -5.46
CA GLY A 66 -6.34 -2.12 -5.43
C GLY A 66 -5.28 -1.30 -4.70
N ILE A 67 -5.53 -0.04 -4.34
CA ILE A 67 -4.55 0.80 -3.62
C ILE A 67 -4.50 0.47 -2.12
N SER A 68 -5.58 -0.05 -1.56
CA SER A 68 -5.74 -0.16 -0.12
C SER A 68 -4.79 -1.14 0.56
N PRO A 69 -4.49 -2.33 -0.01
CA PRO A 69 -3.41 -3.16 0.51
C PRO A 69 -2.05 -2.46 0.46
N LEU A 70 -1.81 -1.56 -0.50
CA LEU A 70 -0.56 -0.81 -0.57
C LEU A 70 -0.44 0.24 0.55
N LEU A 71 -1.54 0.90 0.91
CA LEU A 71 -1.59 1.81 2.06
C LEU A 71 -1.34 1.07 3.38
N LEU A 72 -1.94 -0.11 3.55
CA LEU A 72 -1.71 -0.95 4.73
C LEU A 72 -0.28 -1.53 4.76
N ALA A 73 0.33 -1.78 3.60
CA ALA A 73 1.74 -2.15 3.51
C ALA A 73 2.65 -1.01 3.99
N LEU A 74 2.38 0.24 3.59
CA LEU A 74 3.10 1.41 4.08
C LEU A 74 2.97 1.56 5.60
N ASP A 75 1.76 1.44 6.15
CA ASP A 75 1.50 1.49 7.60
C ASP A 75 2.27 0.40 8.36
N GLY A 76 2.18 -0.86 7.90
CA GLY A 76 2.86 -1.98 8.54
C GLY A 76 4.39 -1.89 8.47
N ILE A 77 4.96 -1.43 7.35
CA ILE A 77 6.43 -1.22 7.23
C ILE A 77 6.88 -0.01 8.06
N LEU A 78 6.05 1.04 8.16
CA LEU A 78 6.32 2.19 9.03
C LEU A 78 6.29 1.78 10.52
N HIS A 79 5.34 0.94 10.90
CA HIS A 79 5.29 0.35 12.24
C HIS A 79 6.56 -0.46 12.54
N GLU A 80 6.98 -1.30 11.59
CA GLU A 80 8.24 -2.05 11.71
C GLU A 80 9.44 -1.10 11.87
N ALA A 81 9.54 -0.06 11.03
CA ALA A 81 10.59 0.95 11.11
C ALA A 81 10.66 1.63 12.48
N ARG A 82 9.51 2.03 13.03
CA ARG A 82 9.38 2.66 14.35
C ARG A 82 9.76 1.71 15.47
N ALA A 83 9.36 0.44 15.39
CA ALA A 83 9.71 -0.58 16.38
C ALA A 83 11.23 -0.80 16.50
N TYR A 84 11.98 -0.59 15.41
CA TYR A 84 13.45 -0.68 15.42
C TYR A 84 14.16 0.65 15.73
N ARG A 85 13.52 1.80 15.47
CA ARG A 85 14.09 3.13 15.75
C ARG A 85 13.87 3.60 17.18
N THR A 86 12.73 3.26 17.78
CA THR A 86 12.27 3.90 19.03
C THR A 86 12.14 2.84 20.13
N PRO A 87 13.14 2.73 21.05
CA PRO A 87 13.13 1.70 22.10
C PRO A 87 12.00 1.89 23.12
N ASN A 88 11.62 3.14 23.42
CA ASN A 88 10.58 3.50 24.39
C ASN A 88 9.26 3.87 23.71
N LEU A 89 8.99 3.28 22.55
CA LEU A 89 7.79 3.56 21.78
C LEU A 89 6.54 3.20 22.59
N ASN A 90 5.62 4.14 22.74
CA ASN A 90 4.37 3.89 23.43
C ASN A 90 3.51 2.92 22.62
N LYS A 91 3.55 1.64 22.99
CA LYS A 91 2.83 0.56 22.30
C LYS A 91 1.34 0.87 22.14
N ARG A 92 0.73 1.55 23.12
CA ARG A 92 -0.70 1.92 23.06
C ARG A 92 -0.97 2.90 21.93
N SER A 93 -0.15 3.93 21.75
CA SER A 93 -0.34 4.90 20.65
C SER A 93 -0.07 4.26 19.29
N GLU A 94 0.93 3.36 19.19
CA GLU A 94 1.21 2.65 17.94
C GLU A 94 0.07 1.76 17.50
N TYR A 95 -0.43 0.89 18.39
CA TYR A 95 -1.54 0.00 18.05
C TYR A 95 -2.82 0.79 17.81
N ALA A 96 -3.04 1.90 18.52
CA ALA A 96 -4.17 2.79 18.25
C ALA A 96 -4.07 3.42 16.86
N PHE A 97 -2.90 3.93 16.47
CA PHE A 97 -2.68 4.50 15.14
C PHE A 97 -2.85 3.45 14.03
N MET A 98 -2.23 2.28 14.20
CA MET A 98 -2.37 1.16 13.26
C MET A 98 -3.83 0.74 13.11
N THR A 99 -4.57 0.60 14.22
CA THR A 99 -6.00 0.27 14.21
C THR A 99 -6.81 1.35 13.51
N PHE A 100 -6.52 2.64 13.77
CA PHE A 100 -7.16 3.76 13.11
C PHE A 100 -6.96 3.69 11.59
N VAL A 101 -5.73 3.50 11.11
CA VAL A 101 -5.42 3.35 9.68
C VAL A 101 -6.19 2.17 9.08
N HIS A 102 -6.21 1.02 9.75
CA HIS A 102 -6.94 -0.16 9.26
C HIS A 102 -8.44 0.08 9.13
N VAL A 103 -9.06 0.73 10.13
CA VAL A 103 -10.50 1.05 10.11
C VAL A 103 -10.81 2.06 8.99
N VAL A 104 -9.99 3.10 8.84
CA VAL A 104 -10.16 4.11 7.79
C VAL A 104 -10.00 3.49 6.40
N VAL A 105 -8.96 2.68 6.18
CA VAL A 105 -8.74 1.99 4.90
C VAL A 105 -9.86 0.99 4.61
N ALA A 106 -10.27 0.18 5.59
CA ALA A 106 -11.36 -0.77 5.41
C ALA A 106 -12.68 -0.07 5.06
N THR A 107 -12.98 1.06 5.71
CA THR A 107 -14.15 1.89 5.41
C THR A 107 -14.05 2.46 3.99
N GLY A 108 -12.89 3.02 3.62
CA GLY A 108 -12.66 3.58 2.29
C GLY A 108 -12.81 2.52 1.19
N VAL A 109 -12.22 1.34 1.37
CA VAL A 109 -12.37 0.19 0.46
C VAL A 109 -13.83 -0.22 0.32
N ALA A 110 -14.55 -0.33 1.43
CA ALA A 110 -15.94 -0.75 1.42
C ALA A 110 -16.79 0.25 0.62
N MET A 111 -16.60 1.55 0.82
CA MET A 111 -17.31 2.60 0.07
C MET A 111 -16.94 2.62 -1.42
N VAL A 112 -15.64 2.49 -1.74
CA VAL A 112 -15.17 2.36 -3.14
C VAL A 112 -15.77 1.12 -3.80
N GLY A 113 -15.78 -0.01 -3.10
CA GLY A 113 -16.29 -1.28 -3.61
C GLY A 113 -17.80 -1.26 -3.84
N THR A 114 -18.58 -0.72 -2.89
CA THR A 114 -20.04 -0.59 -3.05
C THR A 114 -20.40 0.42 -4.12
N GLY A 115 -19.70 1.56 -4.18
CA GLY A 115 -19.90 2.59 -5.21
C GLY A 115 -19.56 2.07 -6.62
N ALA A 116 -18.36 1.52 -6.80
CA ALA A 116 -17.95 0.93 -8.08
C ALA A 116 -18.84 -0.25 -8.50
N GLY A 117 -19.27 -1.08 -7.54
CA GLY A 117 -20.18 -2.19 -7.78
C GLY A 117 -21.57 -1.74 -8.22
N GLY A 118 -22.14 -0.72 -7.56
CA GLY A 118 -23.42 -0.13 -7.90
C GLY A 118 -23.42 0.51 -9.30
N LEU A 119 -22.38 1.29 -9.60
CA LEU A 119 -22.17 1.89 -10.93
C LEU A 119 -21.98 0.86 -12.05
N ALA A 120 -21.42 -0.30 -11.72
CA ALA A 120 -21.27 -1.41 -12.67
C ALA A 120 -22.52 -2.32 -12.75
N GLY A 121 -23.56 -2.04 -11.97
CA GLY A 121 -24.82 -2.77 -11.92
C GLY A 121 -25.82 -2.35 -13.01
N LYS A 122 -26.99 -2.99 -13.01
CA LYS A 122 -28.06 -2.73 -14.00
C LYS A 122 -28.77 -1.38 -13.77
N ASN A 123 -28.83 -0.92 -12.51
CA ASN A 123 -29.57 0.28 -12.10
C ASN A 123 -28.67 1.19 -11.25
N PRO A 124 -27.73 1.94 -11.86
CA PRO A 124 -26.83 2.83 -11.14
C PRO A 124 -27.60 3.96 -10.45
N LYS A 125 -27.25 4.27 -9.20
CA LYS A 125 -27.83 5.35 -8.40
C LYS A 125 -26.83 6.47 -8.19
N ALA A 126 -27.32 7.69 -7.97
CA ALA A 126 -26.47 8.83 -7.61
C ALA A 126 -25.62 8.55 -6.34
N SER A 127 -26.19 7.82 -5.37
CA SER A 127 -25.48 7.39 -4.16
C SER A 127 -24.27 6.51 -4.43
N ASP A 128 -24.23 5.79 -5.55
CA ASP A 128 -23.12 4.89 -5.88
C ASP A 128 -21.89 5.71 -6.29
N GLN A 129 -22.10 6.79 -7.05
CA GLN A 129 -21.05 7.76 -7.36
C GLN A 129 -20.56 8.47 -6.10
N THR A 130 -21.48 8.91 -5.23
CA THR A 130 -21.10 9.54 -3.96
C THR A 130 -20.28 8.60 -3.07
N ASN A 131 -20.67 7.34 -2.94
CA ASN A 131 -19.92 6.35 -2.17
C ASN A 131 -18.51 6.13 -2.74
N LEU A 132 -18.38 6.07 -4.07
CA LEU A 132 -17.09 5.94 -4.74
C LEU A 132 -16.18 7.15 -4.45
N GLU A 133 -16.68 8.37 -4.64
CA GLU A 133 -15.93 9.61 -4.40
C GLU A 133 -15.51 9.77 -2.94
N VAL A 134 -16.44 9.55 -2.00
CA VAL A 134 -16.16 9.63 -0.56
C VAL A 134 -15.14 8.57 -0.15
N GLY A 135 -15.27 7.35 -0.66
CA GLY A 135 -14.30 6.28 -0.41
C GLY A 135 -12.90 6.63 -0.91
N MET A 136 -12.78 7.18 -2.13
CA MET A 136 -11.50 7.63 -2.69
C MET A 136 -10.89 8.78 -1.89
N ALA A 137 -11.70 9.77 -1.51
CA ALA A 137 -11.26 10.89 -0.68
C ALA A 137 -10.77 10.43 0.70
N LEU A 138 -11.43 9.42 1.28
CA LEU A 138 -11.02 8.83 2.56
C LEU A 138 -9.67 8.11 2.46
N LEU A 139 -9.40 7.40 1.36
CA LEU A 139 -8.10 6.76 1.11
C LEU A 139 -6.99 7.80 0.89
N GLU A 140 -7.27 8.92 0.22
CA GLU A 140 -6.31 10.02 0.07
C GLU A 140 -6.01 10.72 1.40
N ALA A 141 -7.04 10.97 2.23
CA ALA A 141 -6.86 11.50 3.58
C ALA A 141 -6.01 10.55 4.44
N CYS A 142 -6.24 9.25 4.34
CA CYS A 142 -5.43 8.23 5.02
C CYS A 142 -3.96 8.28 4.62
N TRP A 143 -3.67 8.40 3.32
CA TRP A 143 -2.32 8.59 2.81
C TRP A 143 -1.65 9.86 3.38
N ALA A 144 -2.38 10.97 3.44
CA ALA A 144 -1.85 12.23 4.00
C ALA A 144 -1.50 12.07 5.48
N ILE A 145 -2.37 11.43 6.27
CA ILE A 145 -2.14 11.15 7.69
C ILE A 145 -0.92 10.23 7.87
N LEU A 146 -0.81 9.17 7.07
CA LEU A 146 0.36 8.27 7.09
C LEU A 146 1.66 9.00 6.76
N THR A 147 1.63 9.90 5.78
CA THR A 147 2.79 10.71 5.39
C THR A 147 3.20 11.66 6.51
N VAL A 148 2.25 12.33 7.16
CA VAL A 148 2.51 13.17 8.33
C VAL A 148 3.09 12.35 9.48
N TRP A 149 2.56 11.16 9.74
CA TRP A 149 3.07 10.25 10.77
C TRP A 149 4.50 9.78 10.48
N ALA A 150 4.81 9.45 9.21
CA ALA A 150 6.16 9.10 8.78
C ALA A 150 7.14 10.27 8.94
N LEU A 151 6.74 11.49 8.56
CA LEU A 151 7.55 12.69 8.72
C LEU A 151 7.77 13.04 10.20
N TRP A 152 6.76 12.85 11.05
CA TRP A 152 6.92 13.02 12.50
C TRP A 152 7.95 12.05 13.06
N THR A 153 7.96 10.81 12.57
CA THR A 153 8.92 9.76 12.98
C THR A 153 10.38 10.16 12.70
N LEU A 154 10.65 11.00 11.68
CA LEU A 154 12.00 11.51 11.42
C LEU A 154 12.51 12.43 12.55
N LYS A 155 11.61 13.17 13.20
CA LYS A 155 11.98 14.12 14.26
C LYS A 155 12.41 13.43 15.55
N ASP A 156 11.95 12.20 15.79
CA ASP A 156 12.35 11.34 16.91
C ASP A 156 13.75 10.71 16.69
N CYS A 157 14.75 11.51 16.28
CA CYS A 157 16.13 11.06 16.20
C CYS A 157 16.72 10.95 17.60
N SER A 158 16.60 9.75 18.20
CA SER A 158 17.43 9.39 19.36
C SER A 158 18.85 9.13 18.88
N GLU A 159 19.80 9.97 19.27
CA GLU A 159 21.25 9.86 18.97
C GLU A 159 21.93 8.60 19.55
N LYS A 160 21.17 7.72 20.21
CA LYS A 160 21.72 6.50 20.81
C LYS A 160 21.88 5.44 19.73
N THR A 161 23.12 4.99 19.48
CA THR A 161 23.43 3.88 18.57
C THR A 161 22.84 2.57 19.08
N ILE A 162 21.57 2.31 18.77
CA ILE A 162 20.87 1.09 19.15
C ILE A 162 20.98 0.06 18.01
N PRO A 163 21.23 -1.22 18.30
CA PRO A 163 21.22 -2.29 17.29
C PRO A 163 19.89 -2.31 16.51
N GLY A 164 19.96 -2.24 15.18
CA GLY A 164 18.79 -2.21 14.30
C GLY A 164 18.31 -0.80 13.91
N MET A 165 18.87 0.27 14.47
CA MET A 165 18.48 1.65 14.13
C MET A 165 18.77 2.00 12.66
N LYS A 166 19.89 1.52 12.11
CA LYS A 166 20.28 1.79 10.71
C LYS A 166 19.27 1.18 9.74
N GLU A 167 18.86 -0.05 10.02
CA GLU A 167 17.90 -0.82 9.24
C GLU A 167 16.49 -0.28 9.41
N GLY A 168 16.07 0.00 10.64
CA GLY A 168 14.80 0.67 10.93
C GLY A 168 14.69 2.01 10.21
N ASN A 169 15.81 2.73 10.07
CA ASN A 169 15.79 3.99 9.34
C ASN A 169 16.04 3.94 7.84
N MET A 170 16.60 2.85 7.34
CA MET A 170 16.45 2.47 5.93
C MET A 170 14.99 2.18 5.57
N LEU A 171 14.24 1.46 6.41
CA LEU A 171 12.80 1.24 6.20
C LEU A 171 12.01 2.56 6.19
N LEU A 172 12.26 3.45 7.15
CA LEU A 172 11.57 4.76 7.24
C LEU A 172 11.80 5.62 5.98
N HIS A 173 13.05 5.74 5.51
CA HIS A 173 13.35 6.49 4.29
C HIS A 173 12.73 5.82 3.05
N GLY A 174 12.70 4.48 3.02
CA GLY A 174 11.98 3.73 1.99
C GLY A 174 10.49 4.05 1.96
N VAL A 175 9.83 4.06 3.13
CA VAL A 175 8.42 4.43 3.27
C VAL A 175 8.19 5.86 2.79
N LEU A 176 9.00 6.83 3.24
CA LEU A 176 8.85 8.24 2.83
C LEU A 176 9.01 8.45 1.32
N LEU A 177 9.98 7.77 0.70
CA LEU A 177 10.14 7.81 -0.75
C LEU A 177 8.95 7.15 -1.45
N ALA A 178 8.48 6.02 -0.93
CA ALA A 178 7.35 5.28 -1.46
C ALA A 178 6.02 6.05 -1.32
N THR A 179 5.82 6.84 -0.25
CA THR A 179 4.60 7.62 -0.04
C THR A 179 4.43 8.70 -1.10
N ALA A 180 5.51 9.29 -1.63
CA ALA A 180 5.42 10.28 -2.71
C ALA A 180 4.74 9.69 -3.96
N PHE A 181 5.11 8.47 -4.35
CA PHE A 181 4.52 7.78 -5.50
C PHE A 181 3.10 7.28 -5.20
N VAL A 182 2.82 6.80 -3.99
CA VAL A 182 1.44 6.47 -3.59
C VAL A 182 0.54 7.71 -3.63
N GLY A 183 1.07 8.89 -3.25
CA GLY A 183 0.38 10.17 -3.35
C GLY A 183 -0.11 10.46 -4.78
N ILE A 184 0.80 10.37 -5.75
CA ILE A 184 0.46 10.52 -7.18
C ILE A 184 -0.68 9.58 -7.56
N ARG A 185 -0.62 8.32 -7.11
CA ARG A 185 -1.61 7.30 -7.44
C ARG A 185 -2.99 7.55 -6.81
N VAL A 186 -3.06 7.94 -5.54
CA VAL A 186 -4.34 8.20 -4.85
C VAL A 186 -4.99 9.47 -5.37
N THR A 187 -4.22 10.53 -5.59
CA THR A 187 -4.72 11.80 -6.15
C THR A 187 -5.19 11.62 -7.60
N TYR A 188 -4.47 10.84 -8.43
CA TYR A 188 -4.96 10.48 -9.76
C TYR A 188 -6.31 9.74 -9.68
N GLY A 189 -6.42 8.80 -8.75
CA GLY A 189 -7.67 8.07 -8.52
C GLY A 189 -8.83 9.00 -8.15
N LEU A 190 -8.63 9.92 -7.20
CA LEU A 190 -9.66 10.87 -6.80
C LEU A 190 -10.05 11.77 -7.97
N ILE A 191 -9.08 12.40 -8.65
CA ILE A 191 -9.37 13.31 -9.77
C ILE A 191 -10.10 12.58 -10.91
N ALA A 192 -9.68 11.36 -11.24
CA ALA A 192 -10.30 10.58 -12.31
C ALA A 192 -11.78 10.29 -12.01
N GLU A 193 -12.10 9.91 -10.77
CA GLU A 193 -13.47 9.62 -10.37
C GLU A 193 -14.29 10.89 -10.10
N SER A 194 -13.73 11.96 -9.53
CA SER A 194 -14.49 13.19 -9.30
C SER A 194 -14.76 13.98 -10.59
N THR A 195 -13.87 13.92 -11.59
CA THR A 195 -14.04 14.70 -12.82
C THR A 195 -14.85 13.97 -13.89
N GLN A 196 -14.99 12.63 -13.79
CA GLN A 196 -15.70 11.78 -14.77
C GLN A 196 -15.26 12.01 -16.24
N LYS A 197 -14.07 12.55 -16.49
CA LYS A 197 -13.55 12.79 -17.85
C LYS A 197 -13.13 11.46 -18.48
N ARG A 198 -13.65 11.18 -19.69
CA ARG A 198 -13.39 9.93 -20.42
C ARG A 198 -11.90 9.58 -20.56
N ASN A 199 -11.03 10.59 -20.75
CA ASN A 199 -9.59 10.37 -20.89
C ASN A 199 -8.87 10.01 -19.58
N LEU A 200 -9.42 10.42 -18.43
CA LEU A 200 -8.84 10.16 -17.11
C LEU A 200 -9.34 8.84 -16.50
N ASN A 201 -10.39 8.24 -17.06
CA ASN A 201 -11.01 7.03 -16.52
C ASN A 201 -9.96 5.92 -16.28
N PRO A 202 -9.85 5.36 -15.06
CA PRO A 202 -8.81 4.37 -14.72
C PRO A 202 -8.93 3.03 -15.46
N VAL A 203 -10.09 2.76 -16.08
CA VAL A 203 -10.45 1.50 -16.75
C VAL A 203 -10.49 1.65 -18.27
N ALA A 204 -11.05 2.75 -18.79
CA ALA A 204 -11.27 2.97 -20.22
C ALA A 204 -10.55 4.21 -20.79
N GLY A 205 -9.86 4.97 -19.94
CA GLY A 205 -9.12 6.16 -20.34
C GLY A 205 -7.84 5.84 -21.10
N SER A 206 -7.04 6.88 -21.37
CA SER A 206 -5.87 6.73 -22.23
C SER A 206 -4.88 5.73 -21.63
N LEU A 207 -4.35 4.83 -22.48
CA LEU A 207 -3.36 3.82 -22.04
C LEU A 207 -2.13 4.49 -21.42
N GLY A 208 -1.70 5.62 -21.97
CA GLY A 208 -0.58 6.40 -21.44
C GLY A 208 -0.84 6.92 -20.03
N ILE A 209 -2.01 7.53 -19.79
CA ILE A 209 -2.38 8.08 -18.47
C ILE A 209 -2.50 6.96 -17.44
N ARG A 210 -3.17 5.86 -17.79
CA ARG A 210 -3.32 4.70 -16.90
C ARG A 210 -1.99 4.06 -16.55
N THR A 211 -1.05 4.06 -17.50
CA THR A 211 0.30 3.53 -17.25
C THR A 211 1.11 4.47 -16.37
N VAL A 212 1.15 5.77 -16.69
CA VAL A 212 2.00 6.77 -16.02
C VAL A 212 1.48 7.16 -14.63
N LEU A 213 0.17 7.31 -14.46
CA LEU A 213 -0.43 7.75 -13.20
C LEU A 213 -1.05 6.60 -12.39
N GLY A 214 -1.30 5.45 -13.03
CA GLY A 214 -1.83 4.26 -12.38
C GLY A 214 -0.75 3.22 -12.06
N LEU A 215 -0.26 2.52 -13.09
CA LEU A 215 0.64 1.37 -12.91
C LEU A 215 2.04 1.77 -12.43
N LEU A 216 2.64 2.81 -13.01
CA LEU A 216 4.03 3.18 -12.71
C LEU A 216 4.26 3.59 -11.25
N PRO A 217 3.43 4.46 -10.64
CA PRO A 217 3.65 4.83 -9.24
C PRO A 217 3.49 3.63 -8.31
N GLU A 218 2.49 2.78 -8.55
CA GLU A 218 2.28 1.52 -7.81
C GLU A 218 3.46 0.56 -7.92
N LEU A 219 4.02 0.41 -9.13
CA LEU A 219 5.19 -0.43 -9.38
C LEU A 219 6.43 0.12 -8.69
N ILE A 220 6.70 1.42 -8.84
CA ILE A 220 7.85 2.09 -8.22
C ILE A 220 7.76 1.98 -6.70
N THR A 221 6.60 2.25 -6.09
CA THR A 221 6.37 2.03 -4.65
C THR A 221 6.71 0.59 -4.26
N SER A 222 6.17 -0.39 -5.00
CA SER A 222 6.40 -1.82 -4.70
C SER A 222 7.89 -2.18 -4.75
N LEU A 223 8.61 -1.69 -5.77
CA LEU A 223 10.05 -1.92 -5.93
C LEU A 223 10.87 -1.25 -4.82
N ILE A 224 10.53 -0.02 -4.43
CA ILE A 224 11.20 0.68 -3.31
C ILE A 224 11.03 -0.12 -2.03
N LEU A 225 9.79 -0.53 -1.70
CA LEU A 225 9.50 -1.29 -0.50
C LEU A 225 10.23 -2.65 -0.52
N MET A 226 10.20 -3.37 -1.64
CA MET A 226 10.93 -4.63 -1.76
C MET A 226 12.44 -4.44 -1.60
N PHE A 227 13.01 -3.40 -2.23
CA PHE A 227 14.44 -3.11 -2.11
C PHE A 227 14.85 -2.86 -0.66
N VAL A 228 14.13 -2.02 0.09
CA VAL A 228 14.44 -1.78 1.51
C VAL A 228 14.19 -3.01 2.37
N GLY A 229 13.18 -3.84 2.05
CA GLY A 229 12.94 -5.12 2.72
C GLY A 229 14.13 -6.08 2.54
N PHE A 230 14.60 -6.26 1.32
CA PHE A 230 15.76 -7.12 1.05
C PHE A 230 17.01 -6.65 1.79
N ARG A 231 17.20 -5.33 1.91
CA ARG A 231 18.35 -4.74 2.60
C ARG A 231 18.26 -4.83 4.11
N THR A 232 17.07 -5.00 4.66
CA THR A 232 16.81 -5.07 6.11
C THR A 232 16.46 -6.48 6.60
N ARG A 233 16.47 -7.49 5.71
CA ARG A 233 16.15 -8.91 5.99
C ARG A 233 16.89 -9.54 7.18
N HIS A 234 18.06 -9.02 7.58
CA HIS A 234 18.87 -9.58 8.67
C HIS A 234 18.50 -9.03 10.05
N ILE A 235 17.61 -8.05 10.13
CA ILE A 235 17.29 -7.33 11.36
C ILE A 235 16.63 -8.21 12.44
N GLY A 236 15.89 -9.24 12.03
CA GLY A 236 15.29 -10.22 12.95
C GLY A 236 16.31 -11.11 13.68
N GLY A 237 17.54 -11.23 13.14
CA GLY A 237 18.61 -12.04 13.73
C GLY A 237 19.35 -11.35 14.88
N TYR A 238 19.40 -10.01 14.90
CA TYR A 238 20.03 -9.25 15.98
C TYR A 238 19.26 -9.36 17.29
N ASN A 239 17.92 -9.27 17.22
CA ASN A 239 17.06 -9.33 18.40
C ASN A 239 17.03 -10.72 19.05
N ARG A 240 17.33 -11.79 18.29
CA ARG A 240 17.44 -13.16 18.83
C ARG A 240 18.77 -13.36 19.58
N ARG A 241 19.85 -12.76 19.09
CA ARG A 241 21.17 -12.80 19.76
C ARG A 241 21.19 -11.99 21.05
N MET A 242 20.64 -10.78 21.08
CA MET A 242 20.61 -9.96 22.31
C MET A 242 19.77 -10.59 23.43
N VAL A 243 18.66 -11.25 23.08
CA VAL A 243 17.84 -12.02 24.04
C VAL A 243 18.59 -13.28 24.53
N GLN A 244 19.46 -13.86 23.71
CA GLN A 244 20.28 -15.03 24.10
C GLN A 244 21.53 -14.64 24.91
N THR A 245 22.11 -13.45 24.71
CA THR A 245 23.31 -12.98 25.44
C THR A 245 23.00 -12.31 26.77
N GLY A 246 21.73 -12.07 27.12
CA GLY A 246 21.36 -11.46 28.40
C GLY A 246 21.74 -9.99 28.52
N GLU A 247 22.05 -9.33 27.41
CA GLU A 247 22.34 -7.90 27.36
C GLU A 247 21.03 -7.11 27.30
N THR A 248 20.38 -6.94 28.46
CA THR A 248 19.25 -6.01 28.66
C THR A 248 19.53 -5.09 29.83
#